data_AF-A0A9C9YUR7-F1
#
_entry.id   AF-A0A9C9YUR7-F1
#
_cell.length_a   1.000
_cell.length_b   1.000
_cell.length_c   1.000
_cell.angle_alpha   90.00
_cell.angle_beta   90.00
_cell.angle_gamma   90.00
#
_symmetry.space_group_name_H-M   'P 1'
#
loop_
_entity.id
_entity.type
_entity.pdbx_description
1 polymer ?
#
loop_
_entity_poly.entity_id
_entity_poly.type
_entity_poly.pdbx_seq_one_letter_code
_entity_poly.pdbx_strand_id
1 'polypeptide(L)'
;GLMQLMPETAAMLGVDDPFDPEQNIAGGVRYLRMMLDEFDQNKKLALAAYNAGPQAVHKYGDSIPPYRETRNYVRKIMKLLD
;
A
#
# COMPACT_ATOMS: atom_id res chain seq x y z
N GLY A 1 2.08 1.99 12.83
CA GLY A 1 1.78 0.65 13.35
C GLY A 1 2.13 -0.45 12.37
N LEU A 2 1.58 -1.64 12.59
CA LEU A 2 1.85 -2.90 11.88
C LEU A 2 1.78 -2.78 10.34
N MET A 3 0.80 -2.06 9.83
CA MET A 3 0.48 -1.91 8.41
C MET A 3 1.14 -0.69 7.74
N GLN A 4 1.94 0.08 8.50
CA GLN A 4 2.76 1.19 7.99
C GLN A 4 1.98 2.20 7.12
N LEU A 5 0.76 2.55 7.53
CA LEU A 5 -0.03 3.60 6.88
C LEU A 5 0.68 4.96 6.99
N MET A 6 0.76 5.69 5.88
CA MET A 6 1.20 7.09 5.89
C MET A 6 0.18 7.95 6.66
N PRO A 7 0.58 9.03 7.37
CA PRO A 7 -0.34 9.81 8.22
C PRO A 7 -1.58 10.33 7.49
N GLU A 8 -1.41 10.84 6.27
CA GLU A 8 -2.50 11.32 5.42
C GLU A 8 -3.46 10.19 5.06
N THR A 9 -2.93 9.02 4.73
CA THR A 9 -3.72 7.81 4.44
C THR A 9 -4.46 7.30 5.68
N ALA A 10 -3.82 7.31 6.85
CA ALA A 10 -4.45 6.93 8.11
C ALA A 10 -5.65 7.84 8.43
N ALA A 11 -5.48 9.15 8.28
CA ALA A 11 -6.57 10.13 8.45
C ALA A 11 -7.72 9.90 7.47
N MET A 12 -7.44 9.64 6.18
CA MET A 12 -8.47 9.33 5.18
C MET A 12 -9.27 8.06 5.51
N LEU A 13 -8.67 7.11 6.24
CA LEU A 13 -9.27 5.82 6.55
C LEU A 13 -9.93 5.78 7.93
N GLY A 14 -9.95 6.91 8.66
CA GLY A 14 -10.49 6.99 10.02
C GLY A 14 -9.67 6.19 11.04
N VAL A 15 -8.35 6.11 10.85
CA VAL A 15 -7.43 5.54 11.83
C VAL A 15 -6.94 6.67 12.73
N ASP A 16 -7.55 6.79 13.90
CA ASP A 16 -7.25 7.85 14.87
C ASP A 16 -5.94 7.58 15.63
N ASP A 17 -5.68 6.31 15.96
CA ASP A 17 -4.42 5.85 16.52
C ASP A 17 -3.77 4.79 15.62
N PRO A 18 -2.71 5.12 14.85
CA PRO A 18 -2.01 4.15 14.02
C PRO A 18 -1.13 3.17 14.82
N PHE A 19 -1.03 3.32 16.15
CA PHE A 19 -0.39 2.38 17.05
C PHE A 19 -1.40 1.43 17.72
N ASP A 20 -2.70 1.76 17.71
CA ASP A 20 -3.75 0.81 18.05
C ASP A 20 -3.76 -0.32 17.00
N PRO A 21 -3.52 -1.59 17.39
CA PRO A 21 -3.40 -2.67 16.43
C PRO A 21 -4.68 -2.93 15.63
N GLU A 22 -5.85 -2.77 16.25
CA GLU A 22 -7.13 -3.05 15.61
C GLU A 22 -7.44 -2.01 14.53
N GLN A 23 -7.34 -0.72 14.86
CA GLN A 23 -7.51 0.37 13.91
C GLN A 23 -6.48 0.30 12.79
N ASN A 24 -5.22 0.02 13.13
CA ASN A 24 -4.14 -0.04 12.16
C ASN A 24 -4.32 -1.19 11.15
N ILE A 25 -4.76 -2.38 11.62
CA ILE A 25 -5.07 -3.52 10.75
C ILE A 25 -6.29 -3.23 9.89
N ALA A 26 -7.38 -2.73 10.48
CA ALA A 26 -8.60 -2.43 9.76
C ALA A 26 -8.37 -1.39 8.64
N GLY A 27 -7.67 -0.30 8.95
CA GLY A 27 -7.29 0.71 7.96
C GLY A 27 -6.34 0.15 6.89
N GLY A 28 -5.30 -0.59 7.30
CA GLY A 28 -4.34 -1.22 6.40
C GLY A 28 -4.99 -2.15 5.38
N VAL A 29 -5.87 -3.04 5.84
CA VAL A 29 -6.59 -3.98 4.97
C VAL A 29 -7.55 -3.27 4.03
N ARG A 30 -8.27 -2.24 4.51
CA ARG A 30 -9.14 -1.41 3.65
C ARG A 30 -8.34 -0.72 2.55
N TYR A 31 -7.20 -0.13 2.90
CA TYR A 31 -6.34 0.53 1.91
C TYR A 31 -5.77 -0.46 0.90
N LEU A 32 -5.31 -1.63 1.36
CA LEU A 32 -4.84 -2.69 0.46
C LEU A 32 -5.95 -3.14 -0.50
N ARG A 33 -7.19 -3.26 -0.02
CA ARG A 33 -8.33 -3.60 -0.88
C ARG A 33 -8.57 -2.53 -1.95
N MET A 34 -8.52 -1.25 -1.58
CA MET A 34 -8.65 -0.15 -2.54
C MET A 34 -7.57 -0.23 -3.63
N MET A 35 -6.32 -0.51 -3.26
CA MET A 35 -5.23 -0.64 -4.25
C MET A 35 -5.37 -1.89 -5.13
N LEU A 36 -5.93 -2.98 -4.61
CA LEU A 36 -6.24 -4.15 -5.44
C LEU A 36 -7.34 -3.83 -6.45
N ASP A 37 -8.36 -3.07 -6.04
CA ASP A 37 -9.47 -2.70 -6.93
C ASP A 37 -9.04 -1.68 -7.99
N GLU A 38 -8.23 -0.69 -7.63
CA GLU A 38 -7.68 0.32 -8.55
C GLU A 38 -6.80 -0.30 -9.66
N PHE A 39 -6.05 -1.36 -9.34
CA PHE A 39 -5.07 -1.96 -10.25
C PHE A 39 -5.49 -3.35 -10.74
N ASP A 40 -6.79 -3.60 -10.93
CA ASP A 40 -7.33 -4.82 -11.54
C ASP A 40 -6.82 -6.13 -10.91
N GLN A 41 -6.72 -6.15 -9.57
CA GLN A 41 -6.16 -7.26 -8.77
C GLN A 41 -4.69 -7.60 -9.09
N ASN A 42 -3.97 -6.72 -9.79
CA ASN A 42 -2.54 -6.86 -10.01
C ASN A 42 -1.79 -6.61 -8.69
N LYS A 43 -1.48 -7.70 -7.98
CA LYS A 43 -0.80 -7.67 -6.67
C LYS A 43 0.48 -6.83 -6.68
N LYS A 44 1.26 -6.85 -7.77
CA LYS A 44 2.52 -6.09 -7.84
C LYS A 44 2.28 -4.58 -7.88
N LEU A 45 1.31 -4.13 -8.68
CA LEU A 45 0.95 -2.72 -8.77
C LEU A 45 0.22 -2.24 -7.50
N ALA A 46 -0.68 -3.07 -6.95
CA ALA A 46 -1.36 -2.77 -5.69
C ALA A 46 -0.37 -2.59 -4.53
N LEU A 47 0.63 -3.48 -4.40
CA LEU A 47 1.70 -3.34 -3.40
C LEU A 47 2.59 -2.12 -3.65
N ALA A 48 2.85 -1.79 -4.92
CA ALA A 48 3.59 -0.59 -5.26
C ALA A 48 2.83 0.68 -4.87
N ALA A 49 1.53 0.73 -5.14
CA ALA A 49 0.65 1.85 -4.81
C ALA A 49 0.42 1.97 -3.30
N TYR A 50 0.34 0.84 -2.59
CA TYR A 50 0.26 0.83 -1.13
C TYR A 50 1.49 1.52 -0.50
N ASN A 51 2.69 1.29 -1.03
CA ASN A 51 3.93 1.85 -0.51
C ASN A 51 4.26 3.27 -1.03
N ALA A 52 4.07 3.52 -2.33
CA ALA A 52 4.49 4.76 -2.99
C ALA A 52 3.35 5.75 -3.28
N GLY A 53 2.11 5.34 -3.02
CA GLY A 53 0.90 6.05 -3.43
C GLY A 53 0.47 5.69 -4.87
N PRO A 54 -0.84 5.61 -5.17
CA PRO A 54 -1.34 5.29 -6.51
C PRO A 54 -0.95 6.35 -7.55
N GLN A 55 -0.86 7.63 -7.16
CA GLN A 55 -0.45 8.69 -8.08
C GLN A 55 0.97 8.48 -8.62
N ALA A 56 1.87 7.90 -7.82
CA ALA A 56 3.21 7.56 -8.28
C ALA A 56 3.13 6.47 -9.35
N VAL A 57 2.36 5.40 -9.11
CA VAL A 57 2.20 4.29 -10.07
C VAL A 57 1.64 4.80 -11.40
N HIS A 58 0.59 5.63 -11.40
CA HIS A 58 0.05 6.25 -12.61
C HIS A 58 1.05 7.18 -13.30
N LYS A 59 1.80 8.00 -12.54
CA LYS A 59 2.83 8.89 -13.08
C LYS A 59 3.92 8.13 -13.86
N TYR A 60 4.18 6.88 -13.50
CA TYR A 60 5.11 6.01 -14.22
C TYR A 60 4.42 5.05 -15.19
N GLY A 61 3.20 5.36 -15.65
CA GLY A 61 2.49 4.61 -16.68
C GLY A 61 2.04 3.23 -16.20
N ASP A 62 1.39 3.18 -15.05
CA ASP A 62 0.90 1.96 -14.39
C ASP A 62 2.00 0.92 -14.19
N SER A 63 3.16 1.41 -13.73
CA SER A 63 4.34 0.59 -13.46
C SER A 63 4.91 0.84 -12.08
N ILE A 64 5.71 -0.11 -11.58
CA ILE A 64 6.39 0.06 -10.29
C ILE A 64 7.38 1.23 -10.42
N PRO A 65 7.21 2.31 -9.63
CA PRO A 65 8.06 3.49 -9.74
C PRO A 65 9.54 3.13 -9.52
N PRO A 66 10.49 3.91 -10.07
CA PRO A 66 11.92 3.69 -9.91
C PRO A 66 12.44 4.03 -8.51
N TYR A 67 11.61 3.91 -7.48
CA TYR A 67 11.96 4.10 -6.08
C TYR A 67 12.55 2.81 -5.55
N ARG A 68 13.79 2.89 -5.05
CA ARG A 68 14.52 1.72 -4.53
C ARG A 68 13.75 1.03 -3.41
N GLU A 69 13.13 1.80 -2.52
CA GLU A 69 12.30 1.30 -1.43
C GLU A 69 11.11 0.49 -1.96
N THR A 70 10.30 1.07 -2.86
CA THR A 70 9.11 0.42 -3.41
C THR A 70 9.44 -0.87 -4.17
N ARG A 71 10.50 -0.87 -4.98
CA ARG A 71 10.95 -2.09 -5.67
C ARG A 71 11.36 -3.18 -4.69
N ASN A 72 12.02 -2.82 -3.59
CA ASN A 72 12.42 -3.77 -2.56
C ASN A 72 11.22 -4.26 -1.75
N TYR A 73 10.28 -3.37 -1.42
CA TYR A 73 9.03 -3.68 -0.74
C TYR A 73 8.21 -4.71 -1.53
N VAL A 74 7.92 -4.43 -2.81
CA VAL A 74 7.17 -5.35 -3.68
C VAL A 74 7.87 -6.70 -3.78
N ARG A 75 9.19 -6.73 -4.02
CA ARG A 75 9.95 -7.99 -4.11
C ARG A 75 9.86 -8.80 -2.80
N LYS A 76 10.00 -8.13 -1.66
CA LYS A 76 9.97 -8.77 -0.34
C LYS A 76 8.61 -9.39 -0.06
N ILE A 77 7.53 -8.64 -0.28
CA ILE A 77 6.16 -9.13 0.00
C ILE A 77 5.77 -10.24 -0.98
N MET A 78 6.06 -10.10 -2.27
CA MET A 78 5.74 -11.16 -3.25
C MET A 78 6.40 -12.49 -2.88
N LYS A 79 7.65 -12.47 -2.39
CA LYS A 79 8.34 -13.67 -1.91
C LYS A 79 7.68 -14.33 -0.68
N LEU A 80 6.91 -13.57 0.11
CA LEU A 80 6.17 -14.11 1.26
C LEU A 80 4.80 -14.69 0.88
N LEU A 81 4.32 -14.41 -0.34
CA LEU A 81 3.02 -14.88 -0.85
C LEU A 81 3.14 -16.14 -1.72
N ASP A 82 4.37 -16.50 -2.09
CA ASP A 82 4.72 -17.74 -2.81
C ASP A 82 4.91 -18.90 -1.81
#